data_AF-A0A8T1RY07-F1
#
_entry.id   AF-A0A8T1RY07-F1
#
_cell.length_a   1.000
_cell.length_b   1.000
_cell.length_c   1.000
_cell.angle_alpha   90.00
_cell.angle_beta   90.00
_cell.angle_gamma   90.00
#
_symmetry.space_group_name_H-M   'P 1'
#
loop_
_entity.id
_entity.type
_entity.pdbx_description
1 polymer ?
#
loop_
_entity_poly.entity_id
_entity_poly.type
_entity_poly.pdbx_seq_one_letter_code
_entity_poly.pdbx_strand_id
1 'polypeptide(L)'
;MIRGSDTRMSPEKVALLLFTAAWVLPAGTPKTSPEEIRTAEGNPTLNLASNSLDDIYRGCVKAMKRRLPSLLDEELEENQLFREAWDQAKEMWMQMENQVVFPKTLRALCGVAVLAYMLEEPPLYASFNVATRTAWKSPQAYAGFAFKSLHFLLTR
;
A
#
# COMPACT_ATOMS: atom_id res chain seq x y z
N MET A 1 -64.21 22.51 3.69
CA MET A 1 -64.79 21.22 4.12
C MET A 1 -63.93 20.10 3.55
N ILE A 2 -63.51 19.17 4.42
CA ILE A 2 -62.77 17.92 4.19
C ILE A 2 -61.24 17.99 3.90
N ARG A 3 -60.55 17.33 4.84
CA ARG A 3 -59.15 16.92 5.00
C ARG A 3 -58.84 15.73 4.06
N GLY A 4 -57.66 15.70 3.46
CA GLY A 4 -57.14 14.55 2.70
C GLY A 4 -55.64 14.42 2.91
N SER A 5 -55.23 13.28 3.45
CA SER A 5 -54.00 13.04 4.20
C SER A 5 -52.83 12.50 3.37
N ASP A 6 -51.67 12.96 3.81
CA ASP A 6 -50.28 12.54 3.61
C ASP A 6 -50.07 11.01 3.57
N THR A 7 -49.29 10.52 2.59
CA THR A 7 -48.76 9.14 2.56
C THR A 7 -47.24 9.17 2.60
N ARG A 8 -46.72 9.32 3.82
CA ARG A 8 -45.31 9.06 4.15
C ARG A 8 -45.17 7.61 4.64
N MET A 9 -44.38 6.81 3.92
CA MET A 9 -44.11 5.39 4.19
C MET A 9 -43.15 5.21 5.38
N SER A 10 -43.54 4.42 6.38
CA SER A 10 -42.78 4.10 7.61
C SER A 10 -42.14 2.71 7.54
N PRO A 11 -40.97 2.45 8.17
CA PRO A 11 -40.11 1.31 7.87
C PRO A 11 -40.26 0.16 8.88
N GLU A 12 -41.17 -0.78 8.64
CA GLU A 12 -41.30 -2.00 9.47
C GLU A 12 -41.72 -3.21 8.62
N LYS A 13 -40.77 -3.81 7.87
CA LYS A 13 -40.95 -5.13 7.24
C LYS A 13 -39.62 -5.88 7.20
N VAL A 14 -39.16 -6.35 8.34
CA VAL A 14 -38.13 -7.40 8.41
C VAL A 14 -38.81 -8.66 8.92
N ALA A 15 -39.24 -9.50 7.98
CA ALA A 15 -39.78 -10.82 8.27
C ALA A 15 -38.63 -11.83 8.43
N LEU A 16 -38.58 -12.41 9.61
CA LEU A 16 -37.70 -13.48 10.07
C LEU A 16 -38.03 -14.80 9.34
N LEU A 17 -37.04 -15.47 8.76
CA LEU A 17 -37.16 -16.86 8.30
C LEU A 17 -36.06 -17.71 8.96
N LEU A 18 -36.50 -18.63 9.82
CA LEU A 18 -35.69 -19.66 10.46
C LEU A 18 -35.54 -20.86 9.52
N PHE A 19 -34.31 -21.27 9.24
CA PHE A 19 -34.00 -22.57 8.66
C PHE A 19 -33.29 -23.44 9.70
N THR A 20 -33.91 -24.55 10.07
CA THR A 20 -33.26 -25.66 10.76
C THR A 20 -33.14 -26.83 9.80
N ALA A 21 -31.95 -27.43 9.69
CA ALA A 21 -31.73 -28.87 9.80
C ALA A 21 -30.22 -29.16 9.80
N ALA A 22 -29.79 -29.93 10.79
CA ALA A 22 -28.44 -30.42 10.97
C ALA A 22 -28.13 -31.61 10.06
N TRP A 23 -26.91 -31.69 9.53
CA TRP A 23 -26.32 -32.92 8.99
C TRP A 23 -24.85 -33.06 9.45
N VAL A 24 -24.65 -34.02 10.35
CA VAL A 24 -23.58 -35.02 10.51
C VAL A 24 -22.14 -34.67 10.06
N LEU A 25 -21.22 -34.78 11.03
CA LEU A 25 -19.75 -34.78 10.91
C LEU A 25 -19.18 -35.98 10.13
N PRO A 26 -18.07 -35.79 9.42
CA PRO A 26 -16.97 -36.74 9.43
C PRO A 26 -15.72 -36.16 10.12
N ALA A 27 -15.05 -37.02 10.89
CA ALA A 27 -13.80 -36.76 11.57
C ALA A 27 -12.63 -36.54 10.58
N GLY A 28 -11.73 -35.65 10.96
CA GLY A 28 -10.33 -35.69 10.55
C GLY A 28 -9.84 -34.58 9.63
N THR A 29 -9.38 -33.48 10.23
CA THR A 29 -8.19 -32.75 9.74
C THR A 29 -7.43 -32.21 10.95
N PRO A 30 -6.11 -32.46 11.08
CA PRO A 30 -5.32 -31.80 12.11
C PRO A 30 -5.35 -30.29 11.84
N LYS A 31 -5.84 -29.52 12.80
CA LYS A 31 -5.66 -28.07 12.82
C LYS A 31 -4.18 -27.80 13.10
N THR A 32 -3.35 -27.86 12.05
CA THR A 32 -2.16 -27.02 12.01
C THR A 32 -2.66 -25.59 11.89
N SER A 33 -2.84 -24.94 13.04
CA SER A 33 -2.82 -23.48 13.10
C SER A 33 -1.61 -23.01 12.28
N PRO A 34 -1.75 -22.01 11.39
CA PRO A 34 -0.58 -21.31 10.91
C PRO A 34 0.20 -20.89 12.14
N GLU A 35 1.42 -21.38 12.25
CA GLU A 35 2.39 -20.92 13.22
C GLU A 35 2.56 -19.43 12.93
N GLU A 36 1.77 -18.62 13.63
CA GLU A 36 1.93 -17.20 13.70
C GLU A 36 3.31 -17.02 14.30
N ILE A 37 4.31 -16.84 13.43
CA ILE A 37 5.66 -16.46 13.82
C ILE A 37 5.49 -15.11 14.49
N ARG A 38 5.22 -15.14 15.80
CA ARG A 38 5.44 -14.03 16.69
C ARG A 38 6.93 -13.79 16.67
N THR A 39 7.39 -12.95 15.74
CA THR A 39 8.71 -12.35 15.85
C THR A 39 8.80 -11.75 17.24
N ALA A 40 9.67 -12.34 18.04
CA ALA A 40 9.86 -12.01 19.45
C ALA A 40 9.97 -10.50 19.63
N GLU A 41 9.17 -9.96 20.57
CA GLU A 41 9.34 -8.63 21.14
C GLU A 41 10.65 -8.59 21.95
N GLY A 42 11.78 -8.55 21.23
CA GLY A 42 13.08 -8.23 21.77
C GLY A 42 13.43 -6.78 21.43
N ASN A 43 14.11 -6.08 22.33
CA ASN A 43 14.68 -4.77 22.01
C ASN A 43 15.59 -4.91 20.77
N PRO A 44 15.34 -4.16 19.69
CA PRO A 44 16.17 -4.25 18.50
C PRO A 44 17.60 -3.83 18.83
N THR A 45 18.59 -4.65 18.46
CA THR A 45 20.00 -4.27 18.57
C THR A 45 20.34 -3.31 17.44
N LEU A 46 20.79 -2.10 17.78
CA LEU A 46 21.23 -1.13 16.80
C LEU A 46 22.50 -1.62 16.08
N ASN A 47 22.54 -1.45 14.76
CA ASN A 47 23.69 -1.79 13.92
C ASN A 47 23.77 -0.79 12.73
N LEU A 48 24.74 -0.98 11.84
CA LEU A 48 24.96 -0.11 10.68
C LEU A 48 23.99 -0.36 9.50
N ALA A 49 22.98 -1.21 9.69
CA ALA A 49 22.02 -1.60 8.66
C ALA A 49 22.67 -2.10 7.35
N SER A 50 23.72 -2.92 7.43
CA SER A 50 24.48 -3.43 6.26
C SER A 50 23.66 -4.21 5.22
N ASN A 51 22.41 -4.52 5.53
CA ASN A 51 21.47 -5.25 4.68
C ASN A 51 20.41 -4.34 4.05
N SER A 52 20.34 -3.06 4.44
CA SER A 52 19.38 -2.12 3.89
C SER A 52 19.86 -1.55 2.57
N LEU A 53 18.91 -1.23 1.69
CA LEU A 53 19.18 -0.38 0.55
C LEU A 53 19.32 1.08 1.03
N ASP A 54 20.48 1.67 0.82
CA ASP A 54 20.86 3.02 1.25
C ASP A 54 21.43 3.86 0.10
N ASP A 55 21.00 3.57 -1.13
CA ASP A 55 21.56 4.19 -2.34
C ASP A 55 21.28 5.69 -2.38
N ILE A 56 22.34 6.50 -2.41
CA ILE A 56 22.30 7.95 -2.59
C ILE A 56 22.27 8.36 -4.07
N TYR A 57 22.25 7.40 -4.98
CA TYR A 57 22.21 7.54 -6.43
C TYR A 57 23.36 8.36 -7.02
N ARG A 58 24.54 8.35 -6.37
CA ARG A 58 25.71 9.11 -6.82
C ARG A 58 26.19 8.58 -8.17
N GLY A 59 26.30 9.46 -9.16
CA GLY A 59 26.77 9.11 -10.51
C GLY A 59 25.71 8.46 -11.42
N CYS A 60 24.57 8.00 -10.89
CA CYS A 60 23.53 7.33 -11.68
C CYS A 60 22.20 8.10 -11.78
N VAL A 61 22.08 9.28 -11.15
CA VAL A 61 20.84 10.11 -11.15
C VAL A 61 20.24 10.28 -12.56
N LYS A 62 21.06 10.63 -13.56
CA LYS A 62 20.58 10.85 -14.94
C LYS A 62 20.04 9.56 -15.57
N ALA A 63 20.68 8.41 -15.28
CA ALA A 63 20.21 7.12 -15.74
C ALA A 63 18.88 6.74 -15.06
N MET A 64 18.79 6.92 -13.74
CA MET A 64 17.55 6.66 -12.99
C MET A 64 16.41 7.55 -13.45
N LYS A 65 16.62 8.86 -13.66
CA LYS A 65 15.57 9.75 -14.20
C LYS A 65 15.03 9.30 -15.56
N ARG A 66 15.87 8.72 -16.42
CA ARG A 66 15.41 8.18 -17.73
C ARG A 66 14.58 6.91 -17.57
N ARG A 67 14.94 6.03 -16.64
CA ARG A 67 14.24 4.76 -16.40
C ARG A 67 12.97 4.93 -15.55
N LEU A 68 12.94 5.97 -14.72
CA LEU A 68 11.91 6.22 -13.72
C LEU A 68 10.46 6.10 -14.24
N PRO A 69 10.05 6.70 -15.39
CA PRO A 69 8.66 6.63 -15.82
C PRO A 69 8.19 5.18 -16.00
N SER A 70 8.92 4.41 -16.80
CA SER A 70 8.60 3.00 -17.04
C SER A 70 8.73 2.12 -15.78
N LEU A 71 9.74 2.38 -14.94
CA LEU A 71 9.94 1.61 -13.71
C LEU A 71 8.81 1.84 -12.70
N LEU A 72 8.36 3.09 -12.57
CA LEU A 72 7.23 3.42 -11.72
C LEU A 72 5.95 2.75 -12.25
N ASP A 73 5.67 2.84 -13.55
CA ASP A 73 4.49 2.21 -14.14
C ASP A 73 4.49 0.68 -13.92
N GLU A 74 5.63 0.01 -14.15
CA GLU A 74 5.83 -1.43 -13.89
C GLU A 74 5.56 -1.78 -12.41
N GLU A 75 6.17 -1.05 -11.47
CA GLU A 75 6.00 -1.32 -10.03
C GLU A 75 4.58 -1.07 -9.54
N LEU A 76 3.88 -0.08 -10.11
CA LEU A 76 2.46 0.15 -9.80
C LEU A 76 1.58 -0.97 -10.38
N GLU A 77 1.91 -1.55 -11.52
CA GLU A 77 1.18 -2.70 -12.11
C GLU A 77 1.35 -3.96 -11.27
N GLU A 78 2.55 -4.21 -10.75
CA GLU A 78 2.86 -5.43 -9.99
C GLU A 78 2.49 -5.35 -8.50
N ASN A 79 2.40 -4.14 -7.93
CA ASN A 79 2.20 -3.94 -6.50
C ASN A 79 0.93 -3.11 -6.22
N GLN A 80 -0.17 -3.82 -5.93
CA GLN A 80 -1.48 -3.22 -5.66
C GLN A 80 -1.46 -2.21 -4.49
N LEU A 81 -0.74 -2.53 -3.40
CA LEU A 81 -0.59 -1.62 -2.25
C LEU A 81 0.09 -0.31 -2.67
N PHE A 82 1.12 -0.41 -3.51
CA PHE A 82 1.83 0.76 -4.01
C PHE A 82 0.93 1.58 -4.95
N ARG A 83 0.18 0.93 -5.84
CA ARG A 83 -0.80 1.59 -6.72
C ARG A 83 -1.82 2.40 -5.96
N GLU A 84 -2.48 1.79 -4.98
CA GLU A 84 -3.54 2.43 -4.21
C GLU A 84 -3.01 3.65 -3.44
N ALA A 85 -1.89 3.50 -2.73
CA ALA A 85 -1.23 4.60 -2.02
C ALA A 85 -0.81 5.73 -2.98
N TRP A 86 -0.26 5.37 -4.13
CA TRP A 86 0.26 6.32 -5.12
C TRP A 86 -0.87 7.13 -5.76
N ASP A 87 -1.97 6.49 -6.14
CA ASP A 87 -3.09 7.18 -6.78
C ASP A 87 -3.82 8.11 -5.80
N GLN A 88 -4.01 7.68 -4.54
CA GLN A 88 -4.54 8.54 -3.48
C GLN A 88 -3.63 9.74 -3.22
N ALA A 89 -2.31 9.52 -3.08
CA ALA A 89 -1.34 10.59 -2.88
C ALA A 89 -1.26 11.54 -4.07
N LYS A 90 -1.43 11.03 -5.30
CA LYS A 90 -1.45 11.84 -6.53
C LYS A 90 -2.66 12.76 -6.56
N GLU A 91 -3.84 12.26 -6.21
CA GLU A 91 -5.04 13.09 -6.10
C GLU A 91 -4.88 14.17 -5.03
N MET A 92 -4.38 13.81 -3.84
CA MET A 92 -4.09 14.79 -2.77
C MET A 92 -3.12 15.87 -3.24
N TRP A 93 -2.02 15.48 -3.89
CA TRP A 93 -1.02 16.43 -4.41
C TRP A 93 -1.64 17.38 -5.43
N MET A 94 -2.44 16.86 -6.36
CA MET A 94 -3.12 17.66 -7.38
C MET A 94 -4.09 18.68 -6.76
N GLN A 95 -4.82 18.29 -5.71
CA GLN A 95 -5.70 19.19 -4.97
C GLN A 95 -4.89 20.29 -4.26
N MET A 96 -3.79 19.95 -3.58
CA MET A 96 -2.93 20.91 -2.87
C MET A 96 -2.30 21.94 -3.82
N GLU A 97 -1.88 21.51 -5.01
CA GLU A 97 -1.20 22.35 -6.00
C GLU A 97 -2.17 22.98 -7.02
N ASN A 98 -3.48 22.78 -6.82
CA ASN A 98 -4.57 23.26 -7.69
C ASN A 98 -4.35 22.90 -9.17
N GLN A 99 -3.96 21.65 -9.43
CA GLN A 99 -3.69 21.11 -10.77
C GLN A 99 -4.86 20.26 -11.26
N VAL A 100 -5.31 20.49 -12.49
CA VAL A 100 -6.32 19.65 -13.16
C VAL A 100 -5.68 18.45 -13.88
N VAL A 101 -4.43 18.61 -14.34
CA VAL A 101 -3.66 17.57 -15.02
C VAL A 101 -2.37 17.36 -14.28
N PHE A 102 -2.04 16.10 -13.94
CA PHE A 102 -0.82 15.79 -13.22
C PHE A 102 0.42 16.16 -14.06
N PRO A 103 1.23 17.15 -13.62
CA PRO A 103 2.46 17.48 -14.32
C PRO A 103 3.48 16.37 -14.02
N LYS A 104 3.81 15.52 -15.01
CA LYS A 104 4.77 14.40 -14.89
C LYS A 104 6.23 14.85 -14.69
N THR A 105 6.46 15.90 -13.91
CA THR A 105 7.76 16.44 -13.53
C THR A 105 8.33 15.67 -12.35
N LEU A 106 9.65 15.66 -12.20
CA LEU A 106 10.28 15.03 -11.05
C LEU A 106 9.80 15.63 -9.72
N ARG A 107 9.61 16.95 -9.66
CA ARG A 107 9.12 17.64 -8.45
C ARG A 107 7.75 17.12 -8.02
N ALA A 108 6.82 16.99 -8.97
CA ALA A 108 5.49 16.46 -8.68
C ALA A 108 5.57 15.00 -8.24
N LEU A 109 6.37 14.16 -8.92
CA LEU A 109 6.57 12.76 -8.53
C LEU A 109 7.16 12.63 -7.12
N CYS A 110 8.12 13.49 -6.73
CA CYS A 110 8.67 13.48 -5.38
C CYS A 110 7.63 13.91 -4.34
N GLY A 111 6.80 14.92 -4.66
CA GLY A 111 5.69 15.33 -3.80
C GLY A 111 4.67 14.22 -3.56
N VAL A 112 4.29 13.50 -4.62
CA VAL A 112 3.42 12.32 -4.51
C VAL A 112 4.08 11.21 -3.71
N ALA A 113 5.37 10.93 -3.91
CA ALA A 113 6.10 9.92 -3.15
C ALA A 113 6.10 10.21 -1.65
N VAL A 114 6.33 11.47 -1.25
CA VAL A 114 6.29 11.90 0.15
C VAL A 114 4.89 11.71 0.74
N LEU A 115 3.84 12.14 0.02
CA LEU A 115 2.47 11.94 0.47
C LEU A 115 2.11 10.46 0.60
N ALA A 116 2.46 9.62 -0.39
CA ALA A 116 2.21 8.18 -0.36
C ALA A 116 2.91 7.50 0.82
N TYR A 117 4.14 7.93 1.15
CA TYR A 117 4.87 7.44 2.31
C TYR A 117 4.23 7.87 3.65
N MET A 118 3.46 8.96 3.70
CA MET A 118 2.83 9.44 4.93
C MET A 118 1.38 8.96 5.10
N LEU A 119 0.83 8.20 4.14
CA LEU A 119 -0.52 7.66 4.28
C LEU A 119 -0.59 6.64 5.41
N GLU A 120 -1.58 6.80 6.28
CA GLU A 120 -1.97 5.77 7.25
C GLU A 120 -2.75 4.65 6.56
N GLU A 121 -3.56 4.98 5.54
CA GLU A 121 -4.33 4.01 4.77
C GLU A 121 -4.30 4.37 3.27
N PRO A 122 -3.81 3.46 2.40
CA PRO A 122 -3.12 2.23 2.77
C PRO A 122 -1.69 2.52 3.30
N PRO A 123 -1.18 1.77 4.30
CA PRO A 123 0.09 2.06 4.99
C PRO A 123 1.32 1.61 4.17
N LEU A 124 1.57 2.25 3.04
CA LEU A 124 2.68 1.95 2.13
C LEU A 124 4.04 1.95 2.84
N TYR A 125 4.23 2.87 3.80
CA TYR A 125 5.46 3.02 4.56
C TYR A 125 5.87 1.73 5.30
N ALA A 126 4.90 0.95 5.79
CA ALA A 126 5.19 -0.26 6.54
C ALA A 126 5.88 -1.30 5.65
N SER A 127 5.28 -1.58 4.50
CA SER A 127 5.84 -2.50 3.49
C SER A 127 7.13 -1.98 2.89
N PHE A 128 7.20 -0.69 2.56
CA PHE A 128 8.40 -0.05 2.03
C PHE A 128 9.58 -0.15 3.01
N ASN A 129 9.35 0.15 4.29
CA ASN A 129 10.41 0.12 5.31
C ASN A 129 10.89 -1.31 5.60
N VAL A 130 10.00 -2.31 5.59
CA VAL A 130 10.40 -3.73 5.72
C VAL A 130 11.26 -4.16 4.53
N ALA A 131 10.81 -3.87 3.31
CA ALA A 131 11.54 -4.22 2.10
C ALA A 131 12.92 -3.54 2.04
N THR A 132 12.97 -2.23 2.35
CA THR A 132 14.20 -1.44 2.30
C THR A 132 15.26 -1.96 3.27
N ARG A 133 14.88 -2.43 4.47
CA ARG A 133 15.81 -3.00 5.47
C ARG A 133 16.53 -4.28 5.02
N THR A 134 16.06 -4.94 3.97
CA THR A 134 16.56 -6.26 3.56
C THR A 134 16.96 -6.36 2.09
N ALA A 135 16.68 -5.32 1.30
CA ALA A 135 16.91 -5.30 -0.13
C ALA A 135 18.39 -5.41 -0.55
N TRP A 136 19.35 -5.14 0.33
CA TRP A 136 20.79 -5.25 0.02
C TRP A 136 21.43 -6.58 0.46
N LYS A 137 20.65 -7.52 1.02
CA LYS A 137 21.18 -8.81 1.50
C LYS A 137 21.83 -9.66 0.40
N SER A 138 21.35 -9.55 -0.84
CA SER A 138 21.84 -10.31 -1.99
C SER A 138 21.37 -9.68 -3.31
N PRO A 139 21.96 -10.05 -4.46
CA PRO A 139 21.45 -9.64 -5.77
C PRO A 139 19.98 -10.01 -6.00
N GLN A 140 19.54 -11.18 -5.49
CA GLN A 140 18.15 -11.63 -5.59
C GLN A 140 17.23 -10.78 -4.71
N ALA A 141 17.66 -10.40 -3.50
CA ALA A 141 16.90 -9.51 -2.64
C ALA A 141 16.70 -8.13 -3.28
N TYR A 142 17.75 -7.60 -3.92
CA TYR A 142 17.67 -6.33 -4.65
C TYR A 142 16.77 -6.45 -5.89
N ALA A 143 16.88 -7.56 -6.64
CA ALA A 143 16.03 -7.81 -7.80
C ALA A 143 14.54 -7.81 -7.40
N GLY A 144 14.19 -8.50 -6.31
CA GLY A 144 12.83 -8.57 -5.77
C GLY A 144 12.34 -7.33 -5.03
N PHE A 145 13.16 -6.28 -4.85
CA PHE A 145 12.73 -5.06 -4.19
C PHE A 145 11.73 -4.27 -5.05
N ALA A 146 10.44 -4.31 -4.72
CA ALA A 146 9.35 -3.76 -5.54
C ALA A 146 9.10 -2.23 -5.39
N PHE A 147 10.08 -1.49 -4.87
CA PHE A 147 9.94 -0.05 -4.56
C PHE A 147 11.15 0.77 -5.02
N LYS A 148 11.81 0.38 -6.11
CA LYS A 148 13.00 1.05 -6.65
C LYS A 148 12.66 2.48 -7.08
N SER A 149 11.51 2.70 -7.72
CA SER A 149 11.06 4.03 -8.12
C SER A 149 10.74 4.91 -6.91
N LEU A 150 10.02 4.37 -5.91
CA LEU A 150 9.68 5.07 -4.67
C LEU A 150 10.94 5.46 -3.89
N HIS A 151 11.88 4.52 -3.71
CA HIS A 151 13.14 4.79 -3.03
C HIS A 151 13.91 5.90 -3.75
N PHE A 152 13.99 5.86 -5.08
CA PHE A 152 14.66 6.93 -5.84
C PHE A 152 14.00 8.28 -5.59
N LEU A 153 12.67 8.36 -5.70
CA LEU A 153 11.90 9.59 -5.51
C LEU A 153 12.02 10.17 -4.10
N LEU A 154 11.95 9.33 -3.06
CA LEU A 154 12.12 9.76 -1.66
C LEU A 154 13.56 10.21 -1.35
N THR A 155 14.54 9.80 -2.16
CA THR A 155 15.95 10.20 -1.99
C THR A 155 16.30 11.45 -2.83
N ARG A 156 15.40 11.97 -3.68
CA ARG A 156 15.68 13.13 -4.56
C ARG A 156 15.07 14.41 -4.03
#